data_AF-A0A2E6Z4P4-F1
#
_entry.id   AF-A0A2E6Z4P4-F1
#
_cell.length_a   1.000
_cell.length_b   1.000
_cell.length_c   1.000
_cell.angle_alpha   90.00
_cell.angle_beta   90.00
_cell.angle_gamma   90.00
#
_symmetry.space_group_name_H-M   'P 1'
#
loop_
_entity.id
_entity.type
_entity.pdbx_description
1 polymer ?
#
loop_
_entity_poly.entity_id
_entity_poly.type
_entity_poly.pdbx_seq_one_letter_code
_entity_poly.pdbx_strand_id
1 'polypeptide(L)'
;MKKIVLFLALIAMSAAASESEADKQYSVGVGMGAAYSGLGANFALISNTDMKYVSVGCVEYSSRYGSTCGGGVGWIVTDLFNASSNKHGLGVYVTKAGHESYVSRTGDTFRIDENKYYAAGISYTYFMNGINKPGVNFGISAHATNAKYDEKINGFLQVGYQF
;
A
#
# COMPACT_ATOMS: atom_id res chain seq x y z
N MET A 1 2.07 18.40 22.05
CA MET A 1 0.61 18.34 21.81
C MET A 1 0.09 19.39 20.82
N LYS A 2 0.54 20.66 20.85
CA LYS A 2 0.06 21.71 19.91
C LYS A 2 0.38 21.49 18.42
N LYS A 3 1.42 20.72 18.06
CA LYS A 3 1.79 20.44 16.65
C LYS A 3 0.94 19.35 15.98
N ILE A 4 0.27 18.49 16.75
CA ILE A 4 -0.57 17.39 16.24
C ILE A 4 -1.94 17.93 15.79
N VAL A 5 -2.47 18.95 16.48
CA VAL A 5 -3.74 19.59 16.14
C VAL A 5 -3.67 20.28 14.77
N LEU A 6 -2.51 20.83 14.40
CA LEU A 6 -2.31 21.50 13.10
C LEU A 6 -2.32 20.50 11.93
N PHE A 7 -1.77 19.29 12.13
CA PHE A 7 -1.79 18.24 11.11
C PHE A 7 -3.19 17.65 10.89
N LEU A 8 -4.00 17.51 11.95
CA LEU A 8 -5.40 17.08 11.83
C LEU A 8 -6.26 18.12 11.10
N ALA A 9 -5.99 19.42 11.30
CA ALA A 9 -6.73 20.49 10.63
C ALA A 9 -6.49 20.51 9.11
N LEU A 10 -5.28 20.16 8.65
CA LEU A 10 -4.98 20.04 7.21
C LEU A 10 -5.68 18.85 6.54
N ILE A 11 -5.91 17.75 7.26
CA ILE A 11 -6.65 16.57 6.75
C ILE A 11 -8.16 16.85 6.70
N ALA A 12 -8.67 17.69 7.59
CA ALA A 12 -10.09 18.05 7.63
C ALA A 12 -10.51 19.03 6.51
N MET A 13 -9.60 19.86 5.99
CA MET A 13 -9.93 20.85 4.94
C MET A 13 -10.18 20.23 3.56
N SER A 14 -9.77 18.99 3.29
CA SER A 14 -10.15 18.25 2.08
C SER A 14 -11.54 17.61 2.14
N ALA A 15 -12.21 17.59 3.31
CA ALA A 15 -13.51 16.94 3.47
C ALA A 15 -14.71 17.80 3.02
N ALA A 16 -14.48 19.07 2.64
CA ALA A 16 -15.53 20.00 2.22
C ALA A 16 -15.62 20.20 0.69
N ALA A 17 -14.79 19.50 -0.10
CA ALA A 17 -15.00 19.45 -1.53
C ALA A 17 -16.12 18.45 -1.81
N SER A 18 -17.32 18.97 -2.08
CA SER A 18 -18.38 18.22 -2.74
C SER A 18 -17.89 17.82 -4.13
N GLU A 19 -17.19 16.69 -4.22
CA GLU A 19 -17.03 15.99 -5.48
C GLU A 19 -18.45 15.72 -6.00
N SER A 20 -18.81 16.38 -7.10
CA SER A 20 -19.78 15.85 -8.07
C SER A 20 -19.65 14.33 -8.07
N GLU A 21 -20.76 13.58 -8.00
CA GLU A 21 -20.79 12.13 -8.17
C GLU A 21 -20.22 11.75 -9.55
N ALA A 22 -18.91 11.84 -9.70
CA ALA A 22 -18.17 11.26 -10.79
C ALA A 22 -18.24 9.76 -10.55
N ASP A 23 -19.18 9.11 -11.26
CA ASP A 23 -19.38 7.67 -11.43
C ASP A 23 -18.40 6.84 -10.59
N LYS A 24 -18.70 6.69 -9.29
CA LYS A 24 -17.82 5.98 -8.36
C LYS A 24 -17.95 4.51 -8.67
N GLN A 25 -16.92 3.96 -9.30
CA GLN A 25 -16.87 2.55 -9.67
C GLN A 25 -16.12 1.76 -8.58
N TYR A 26 -16.47 0.48 -8.46
CA TYR A 26 -15.77 -0.45 -7.60
C TYR A 26 -14.91 -1.35 -8.47
N SER A 27 -13.73 -1.70 -7.96
CA SER A 27 -12.86 -2.69 -8.60
C SER A 27 -12.34 -3.67 -7.58
N VAL A 28 -12.13 -4.90 -8.04
CA VAL A 28 -11.37 -5.92 -7.34
C VAL A 28 -10.12 -6.16 -8.13
N GLY A 29 -8.98 -6.25 -7.45
CA GLY A 29 -7.70 -6.56 -8.09
C GLY A 29 -7.05 -7.78 -7.49
N VAL A 30 -6.28 -8.51 -8.30
CA VAL A 30 -5.36 -9.56 -7.83
C VAL A 30 -3.98 -9.33 -8.43
N GLY A 31 -2.94 -9.62 -7.67
CA GLY A 31 -1.58 -9.37 -8.13
C GLY A 31 -0.53 -9.49 -7.05
N MET A 32 0.65 -8.97 -7.37
CA MET A 32 1.75 -8.80 -6.45
C MET A 32 2.18 -7.34 -6.36
N GLY A 33 2.63 -6.90 -5.20
CA GLY A 33 3.21 -5.58 -4.96
C GLY A 33 2.50 -4.81 -3.85
N ALA A 34 2.82 -3.51 -3.72
CA ALA A 34 2.28 -2.65 -2.66
C ALA A 34 0.75 -2.58 -2.68
N ALA A 35 0.16 -2.45 -3.87
CA ALA A 35 -1.30 -2.39 -4.05
C ALA A 35 -2.03 -3.70 -3.69
N TYR A 36 -1.29 -4.78 -3.44
CA TYR A 36 -1.81 -6.13 -3.17
C TYR A 36 -1.31 -6.69 -1.83
N SER A 37 -0.62 -5.87 -1.01
CA SER A 37 0.04 -6.28 0.23
C SER A 37 0.95 -7.51 0.07
N GLY A 38 1.87 -7.43 -0.90
CA GLY A 38 2.66 -8.58 -1.34
C GLY A 38 1.92 -9.33 -2.44
N LEU A 39 1.85 -10.66 -2.38
CA LEU A 39 0.98 -11.46 -3.26
C LEU A 39 -0.43 -11.53 -2.65
N GLY A 40 -1.43 -10.99 -3.34
CA GLY A 40 -2.75 -10.86 -2.77
C GLY A 40 -3.80 -10.20 -3.66
N ALA A 41 -4.76 -9.57 -3.01
CA ALA A 41 -5.90 -8.94 -3.64
C ALA A 41 -6.17 -7.55 -3.04
N ASN A 42 -6.88 -6.72 -3.80
CA ASN A 42 -7.40 -5.46 -3.31
C ASN A 42 -8.85 -5.24 -3.70
N PHE A 43 -9.49 -4.35 -2.95
CA PHE A 43 -10.78 -3.76 -3.26
C PHE A 43 -10.60 -2.25 -3.31
N ALA A 44 -11.08 -1.63 -4.37
CA ALA A 44 -10.85 -0.22 -4.64
C ALA A 44 -12.12 0.55 -5.00
N LEU A 45 -12.17 1.79 -4.51
CA LEU A 45 -13.06 2.84 -4.99
C LEU A 45 -12.30 3.61 -6.08
N ILE A 46 -12.88 3.68 -7.27
CA ILE A 46 -12.24 4.24 -8.45
C ILE A 46 -13.05 5.39 -9.04
N SER A 47 -12.35 6.46 -9.42
CA SER A 47 -12.83 7.53 -10.28
C SER A 47 -12.01 7.55 -11.58
N ASN A 48 -12.24 8.53 -12.45
CA ASN A 48 -11.41 8.70 -13.66
C ASN A 48 -9.93 8.99 -13.36
N THR A 49 -9.62 9.47 -12.15
CA THR A 49 -8.31 9.99 -11.76
C THR A 49 -7.76 9.37 -10.48
N ASP A 50 -8.60 8.70 -9.70
CA ASP A 50 -8.28 8.23 -8.35
C ASP A 50 -8.58 6.75 -8.18
N MET A 51 -7.75 6.07 -7.39
CA MET A 51 -8.01 4.74 -6.87
C MET A 51 -7.66 4.73 -5.38
N LYS A 52 -8.67 4.60 -4.51
CA LYS A 52 -8.50 4.42 -3.06
C LYS A 52 -8.79 2.96 -2.75
N TYR A 53 -7.83 2.24 -2.17
CA TYR A 53 -7.93 0.80 -2.02
C TYR A 53 -7.60 0.31 -0.60
N VAL A 54 -8.18 -0.84 -0.28
CA VAL A 54 -7.76 -1.73 0.81
C VAL A 54 -7.26 -3.02 0.20
N SER A 55 -6.23 -3.62 0.79
CA SER A 55 -5.60 -4.83 0.26
C SER A 55 -5.32 -5.85 1.35
N VAL A 56 -5.26 -7.11 0.96
CA VAL A 56 -4.87 -8.24 1.79
C VAL A 56 -3.97 -9.16 0.99
N GLY A 57 -2.89 -9.64 1.60
CA GLY A 57 -1.90 -10.45 0.91
C GLY A 57 -0.80 -10.95 1.83
N CYS A 58 0.17 -11.64 1.24
CA CYS A 58 1.35 -12.14 1.93
C CYS A 58 2.63 -11.57 1.32
N VAL A 59 3.48 -10.99 2.17
CA VAL A 59 4.72 -10.30 1.79
C VAL A 59 5.95 -11.21 1.85
N GLU A 60 5.90 -12.27 2.65
CA GLU A 60 7.00 -13.20 2.84
C GLU A 60 6.48 -14.63 2.93
N TYR A 61 7.29 -15.59 2.47
CA TYR A 61 7.10 -17.00 2.71
C TYR A 61 8.43 -17.68 2.97
N SER A 62 8.50 -18.51 4.02
CA SER A 62 9.61 -19.43 4.22
C SER A 62 9.10 -20.78 4.70
N SER A 63 9.81 -21.86 4.32
CA SER A 63 9.49 -23.21 4.77
C SER A 63 9.68 -23.42 6.28
N ARG A 64 10.48 -22.55 6.94
CA ARG A 64 10.80 -22.64 8.37
C ARG A 64 9.88 -21.79 9.25
N TYR A 65 9.46 -20.61 8.79
CA TYR A 65 8.72 -19.62 9.58
C TYR A 65 7.30 -19.34 9.05
N GLY A 66 6.91 -19.99 7.95
CA GLY A 66 5.58 -19.82 7.35
C GLY A 66 5.45 -18.54 6.53
N SER A 67 4.21 -18.07 6.36
CA SER A 67 3.87 -16.89 5.55
C SER A 67 3.55 -15.66 6.40
N THR A 68 4.13 -14.52 6.05
CA THR A 68 3.77 -13.23 6.65
C THR A 68 2.64 -12.60 5.84
N CYS A 69 1.41 -12.73 6.33
CA CYS A 69 0.24 -12.12 5.69
C CYS A 69 -0.30 -10.94 6.50
N GLY A 70 -0.94 -10.00 5.81
CA GLY A 70 -1.48 -8.79 6.39
C GLY A 70 -2.33 -8.01 5.40
N GLY A 71 -2.65 -6.78 5.77
CA GLY A 71 -3.36 -5.87 4.90
C GLY A 71 -2.69 -4.51 4.82
N GLY A 72 -3.19 -3.72 3.88
CA GLY A 72 -2.70 -2.39 3.60
C GLY A 72 -3.79 -1.52 3.01
N VAL A 73 -3.54 -0.22 3.01
CA VAL A 73 -4.41 0.78 2.42
C VAL A 73 -3.57 1.72 1.57
N GLY A 74 -4.14 2.27 0.51
CA GLY A 74 -3.44 3.23 -0.31
C GLY A 74 -4.35 4.05 -1.20
N TRP A 75 -3.74 5.04 -1.82
CA TRP A 75 -4.39 5.96 -2.73
C TRP A 75 -3.45 6.25 -3.90
N ILE A 76 -3.95 6.07 -5.11
CA ILE A 76 -3.25 6.35 -6.38
C ILE A 76 -4.04 7.43 -7.11
N VAL A 77 -3.30 8.37 -7.69
CA VAL A 77 -3.78 9.56 -8.39
C VAL A 77 -3.07 9.68 -9.74
N THR A 78 -3.81 9.95 -10.81
CA THR A 78 -3.25 10.02 -12.18
C THR A 78 -3.25 11.41 -12.79
N ASP A 79 -3.90 12.40 -12.16
CA ASP A 79 -4.05 13.75 -12.69
C ASP A 79 -2.92 14.71 -12.28
N LEU A 80 -1.85 14.19 -11.69
CA LEU A 80 -0.71 15.02 -11.31
C LEU A 80 -0.04 15.61 -12.55
N PHE A 81 0.24 16.91 -12.48
CA PHE A 81 0.96 17.67 -13.50
C PHE A 81 0.21 17.84 -14.84
N ASN A 82 -1.12 17.88 -14.83
CA ASN A 82 -1.96 18.07 -16.03
C ASN A 82 -1.69 17.01 -17.12
N ALA A 83 -1.31 15.79 -16.72
CA ALA A 83 -1.17 14.69 -17.65
C ALA A 83 -2.54 14.38 -18.29
N SER A 84 -2.61 14.41 -19.62
CA SER A 84 -3.84 14.09 -20.37
C SER A 84 -4.20 12.60 -20.37
N SER A 85 -3.54 11.80 -19.52
CA SER A 85 -3.64 10.34 -19.50
C SER A 85 -3.87 9.83 -18.08
N ASN A 86 -4.92 9.03 -17.91
CA ASN A 86 -5.20 8.34 -16.66
C ASN A 86 -4.50 6.97 -16.54
N LYS A 87 -3.39 6.77 -17.27
CA LYS A 87 -2.60 5.53 -17.26
C LYS A 87 -1.44 5.57 -16.28
N HIS A 88 -0.99 6.76 -15.89
CA HIS A 88 0.19 6.92 -15.04
C HIS A 88 -0.26 7.39 -13.66
N GLY A 89 -0.18 6.51 -12.68
CA GLY A 89 -0.56 6.78 -11.31
C GLY A 89 0.64 6.98 -10.40
N LEU A 90 0.58 8.00 -9.57
CA LEU A 90 1.44 8.15 -8.39
C LEU A 90 0.60 7.89 -7.16
N GLY A 91 1.14 7.20 -6.16
CA GLY A 91 0.36 6.84 -4.99
C GLY A 91 1.14 6.77 -3.70
N VAL A 92 0.41 6.82 -2.61
CA VAL A 92 0.90 6.60 -1.24
C VAL A 92 0.22 5.37 -0.66
N TYR A 93 0.92 4.64 0.19
CA TYR A 93 0.36 3.46 0.84
C TYR A 93 0.96 3.21 2.22
N VAL A 94 0.22 2.45 3.01
CA VAL A 94 0.68 1.85 4.27
C VAL A 94 0.31 0.37 4.25
N THR A 95 1.25 -0.51 4.57
CA THR A 95 1.00 -1.96 4.58
C THR A 95 1.84 -2.66 5.65
N LYS A 96 1.43 -3.87 6.03
CA LYS A 96 2.28 -4.76 6.82
C LYS A 96 3.44 -5.23 5.94
N ALA A 97 4.67 -4.95 6.36
CA ALA A 97 5.85 -5.17 5.54
C ALA A 97 6.59 -6.46 5.85
N GLY A 98 6.50 -6.96 7.08
CA GLY A 98 7.17 -8.20 7.45
C GLY A 98 7.02 -8.57 8.92
N HIS A 99 7.86 -9.50 9.34
CA HIS A 99 8.06 -9.85 10.74
C HIS A 99 9.56 -9.95 11.05
N GLU A 100 9.96 -9.47 12.22
CA GLU A 100 11.30 -9.67 12.76
C GLU A 100 11.23 -10.67 13.91
N SER A 101 12.16 -11.61 13.93
CA SER A 101 12.36 -12.53 15.05
C SER A 101 13.72 -12.26 15.68
N TYR A 102 13.76 -12.00 16.99
CA TYR A 102 15.03 -11.91 17.72
C TYR A 102 15.02 -12.81 18.95
N VAL A 103 16.22 -13.29 19.31
CA VAL A 103 16.43 -14.11 20.49
C VAL A 103 16.75 -13.19 21.66
N SER A 104 15.87 -13.14 22.65
CA SER A 104 16.11 -12.46 23.92
C SER A 104 16.51 -13.48 24.98
N ARG A 105 17.55 -13.18 25.77
CA ARG A 105 17.93 -14.00 26.93
C ARG A 105 17.25 -13.43 28.17
N THR A 106 16.33 -14.19 28.76
CA THR A 106 15.73 -13.86 30.06
C THR A 106 16.20 -14.90 31.08
N GLY A 107 17.20 -14.53 31.90
CA GLY A 107 17.85 -15.45 32.83
C GLY A 107 18.61 -16.58 32.10
N ASP A 108 18.27 -17.83 32.42
CA ASP A 108 18.84 -19.02 31.78
C ASP A 108 18.00 -19.59 30.63
N THR A 109 16.94 -18.88 30.23
CA THR A 109 16.06 -19.28 29.11
C THR A 109 16.20 -18.35 27.92
N PHE A 110 16.27 -18.95 26.72
CA PHE A 110 16.19 -18.25 25.44
C PHE A 110 14.72 -18.14 25.03
N ARG A 111 14.26 -16.92 24.77
CA ARG A 111 12.92 -16.64 24.26
C ARG A 111 13.05 -16.05 22.85
N ILE A 112 12.23 -16.55 21.93
CA ILE A 112 12.08 -15.97 20.59
C ILE A 112 10.92 -14.98 20.68
N ASP A 113 11.20 -13.70 20.46
CA ASP A 113 10.17 -12.66 20.39
C ASP A 113 9.95 -12.27 18.93
N GLU A 114 8.69 -12.36 18.48
CA GLU A 114 8.26 -12.03 17.13
C GLU A 114 7.58 -10.67 17.11
N ASN A 115 8.06 -9.74 16.29
CA ASN A 115 7.47 -8.42 16.14
C ASN A 115 7.10 -8.15 14.68
N LYS A 116 5.85 -7.74 14.44
CA LYS A 116 5.38 -7.32 13.11
C LYS A 116 5.81 -5.88 12.86
N TYR A 117 6.27 -5.59 11.65
CA TYR A 117 6.58 -4.22 11.24
C TYR A 117 5.76 -3.81 10.01
N TYR A 118 5.63 -2.50 9.83
CA TYR A 118 4.80 -1.83 8.84
C TYR A 118 5.66 -0.92 7.97
N ALA A 119 5.21 -0.74 6.74
CA ALA A 119 5.79 0.16 5.76
C ALA A 119 4.84 1.30 5.44
N ALA A 120 5.40 2.48 5.22
CA ALA A 120 4.73 3.60 4.58
C ALA A 120 5.57 4.04 3.38
N GLY A 121 4.94 4.22 2.22
CA GLY A 121 5.69 4.43 0.99
C GLY A 121 4.95 5.18 -0.09
N ILE A 122 5.70 5.40 -1.17
CA ILE A 122 5.24 5.96 -2.43
C ILE A 122 5.31 4.90 -3.53
N SER A 123 4.46 5.01 -4.52
CA SER A 123 4.36 4.08 -5.64
C SER A 123 4.14 4.82 -6.93
N TYR A 124 4.63 4.22 -8.01
CA TYR A 124 4.25 4.54 -9.37
C TYR A 124 3.59 3.30 -9.98
N THR A 125 2.42 3.48 -10.58
CA THR A 125 1.66 2.41 -11.25
C THR A 125 1.28 2.84 -12.65
N TYR A 126 1.54 1.98 -13.63
CA TYR A 126 1.07 2.10 -15.00
C TYR A 126 -0.13 1.19 -15.24
N PHE A 127 -1.27 1.76 -15.61
CA PHE A 127 -2.51 1.06 -15.95
C PHE A 127 -2.63 0.97 -17.48
N MET A 128 -2.56 -0.24 -18.05
CA MET A 128 -2.55 -0.40 -19.51
C MET A 128 -3.78 0.22 -20.20
N ASN A 129 -4.95 0.06 -19.57
CA ASN A 129 -6.24 0.52 -20.08
C ASN A 129 -6.74 1.84 -19.44
N GLY A 130 -5.99 2.39 -18.48
CA GLY A 130 -6.41 3.50 -17.61
C GLY A 130 -6.88 3.02 -16.23
N ILE A 131 -6.75 3.88 -15.22
CA ILE A 131 -7.05 3.56 -13.81
C ILE A 131 -8.50 3.15 -13.56
N ASN A 132 -9.43 3.60 -14.41
CA ASN A 132 -10.86 3.37 -14.33
C ASN A 132 -11.39 2.24 -15.23
N LYS A 133 -10.51 1.37 -15.74
CA LYS A 133 -10.91 0.27 -16.62
C LYS A 133 -10.30 -1.05 -16.19
N PRO A 134 -10.97 -2.18 -16.45
CA PRO A 134 -10.38 -3.49 -16.24
C PRO A 134 -9.10 -3.64 -17.07
N GLY A 135 -8.07 -4.25 -16.48
CA GLY A 135 -6.81 -4.47 -17.20
C GLY A 135 -5.62 -4.76 -16.31
N VAL A 136 -4.50 -5.07 -16.97
CA VAL A 136 -3.21 -5.29 -16.32
C VAL A 136 -2.60 -3.96 -15.91
N ASN A 137 -1.96 -3.94 -14.74
CA ASN A 137 -1.15 -2.85 -14.26
C ASN A 137 0.25 -3.34 -13.83
N PHE A 138 1.21 -2.43 -13.91
CA PHE A 138 2.60 -2.64 -13.52
C PHE A 138 3.06 -1.49 -12.65
N GLY A 139 3.99 -1.72 -11.72
CA GLY A 139 4.45 -0.62 -10.89
C GLY A 139 5.74 -0.88 -10.18
N ILE A 140 6.23 0.18 -9.56
CA ILE A 140 7.37 0.16 -8.65
C ILE A 140 7.01 0.99 -7.43
N SER A 141 7.58 0.63 -6.29
CA SER A 141 7.37 1.40 -5.07
C SER A 141 8.60 1.40 -4.20
N ALA A 142 8.70 2.42 -3.36
CA ALA A 142 9.70 2.53 -2.31
C ALA A 142 9.00 2.92 -1.01
N HIS A 143 9.40 2.32 0.10
CA HIS A 143 8.81 2.56 1.41
C HIS A 143 9.85 2.53 2.51
N ALA A 144 9.57 3.28 3.57
CA ALA A 144 10.30 3.18 4.82
C ALA A 144 9.57 2.21 5.77
N THR A 145 10.32 1.43 6.53
CA THR A 145 9.79 0.48 7.51
C THR A 145 10.05 0.98 8.93
N ASN A 146 9.22 0.56 9.90
CA ASN A 146 9.52 0.71 11.33
C ASN A 146 10.27 -0.51 11.91
N ALA A 147 10.94 -1.28 11.05
CA ALA A 147 11.82 -2.39 11.40
C ALA A 147 12.97 -1.93 12.29
N LYS A 148 13.37 -2.77 13.26
CA LYS A 148 14.49 -2.46 14.17
C LYS A 148 15.82 -2.99 13.64
N TYR A 149 15.80 -4.12 12.96
CA TYR A 149 16.97 -4.89 12.55
C TYR A 149 17.02 -5.14 11.04
N ASP A 150 15.87 -5.16 10.35
CA ASP A 150 15.79 -5.24 8.89
C ASP A 150 16.07 -3.89 8.21
N GLU A 151 16.24 -3.94 6.89
CA GLU A 151 16.44 -2.76 6.05
C GLU A 151 15.30 -1.74 6.22
N LYS A 152 15.70 -0.51 6.54
CA LYS A 152 14.77 0.60 6.84
C LYS A 152 14.09 1.17 5.61
N ILE A 153 14.62 0.90 4.42
CA ILE A 153 14.07 1.33 3.13
C ILE A 153 14.06 0.11 2.22
N ASN A 154 12.90 -0.20 1.66
CA ASN A 154 12.73 -1.31 0.72
C ASN A 154 11.69 -0.90 -0.35
N GLY A 155 11.33 -1.80 -1.24
CA GLY A 155 10.41 -1.54 -2.33
C GLY A 155 9.76 -2.79 -2.88
N PHE A 156 8.73 -2.58 -3.70
CA PHE A 156 8.08 -3.66 -4.45
C PHE A 156 8.13 -3.37 -5.94
N LEU A 157 8.36 -4.43 -6.72
CA LEU A 157 7.84 -4.51 -8.08
C LEU A 157 6.37 -4.91 -7.99
N GLN A 158 5.54 -4.35 -8.86
CA GLN A 158 4.11 -4.62 -8.92
C GLN A 158 3.72 -5.16 -10.29
N VAL A 159 2.89 -6.19 -10.29
CA VAL A 159 2.12 -6.65 -11.43
C VAL A 159 0.77 -7.16 -10.94
N GLY A 160 -0.30 -6.75 -11.58
CA GLY A 160 -1.62 -7.23 -11.22
C GLY A 160 -2.65 -6.99 -12.30
N TYR A 161 -3.84 -7.51 -12.07
CA TYR A 161 -5.01 -7.29 -12.90
C TYR A 161 -6.10 -6.68 -12.03
N GLN A 162 -6.72 -5.60 -12.52
CA GLN A 162 -7.93 -5.04 -11.91
C GLN A 162 -9.14 -5.39 -12.78
N PHE A 163 -10.21 -5.82 -12.13
CA PHE A 163 -11.52 -6.10 -12.71
C PHE A 163 -12.44 -4.89 -12.57
#